data_AF-A0A8H3SE71-F1
#
_entry.id   AF-A0A8H3SE71-F1
#
_cell.length_a   1.000
_cell.length_b   1.000
_cell.length_c   1.000
_cell.angle_alpha   90.00
_cell.angle_beta   90.00
_cell.angle_gamma   90.00
#
_symmetry.space_group_name_H-M   'P 1'
#
loop_
_entity.id
_entity.type
_entity.pdbx_description
1 polymer ?
#
loop_
_entity_poly.entity_id
_entity_poly.type
_entity_poly.pdbx_seq_one_letter_code
_entity_poly.pdbx_strand_id
1 'polypeptide(L)'
;MLVVRFLKGLIFPLKTAVNLAVRAVETLNRKELYGFDHAILSVELPPTKGMWMNLGYWKNTSSFPEACEALVDQVLIAAKLLNEDRTPITFDAETDSKSEGLLPHEIKLIDVGIGCGDQSLYLTRQCFRTTEVPTTSASGTREALSVRPLFDSYVGITIVQSQADFARDRLSQPGSTISPKRTYRKAPDVKIFAADAADPALWESKLKLAVSGHRSTKKPYTWLLALDTLYHFQPSRDKIFRYAYQDIQASVMAFDLLLSDQATLWERFVLRLMCLFAGIPYGNFVTKEGYQRILAQAGYDNNLIELRDISEYVFSGIADFLRKRDTELSRYGMSLGKFKGPAKAFRWWAESGVVRGVIVVAHRSEKASTR
;
A
#
# COMPACT_ATOMS: atom_id res chain seq x y z
N MET A 1 -46.34 39.68 -21.81
CA MET A 1 -46.29 38.87 -23.06
C MET A 1 -45.10 39.20 -23.98
N LEU A 2 -44.48 40.39 -23.87
CA LEU A 2 -43.34 40.81 -24.72
C LEU A 2 -41.99 40.15 -24.34
N VAL A 3 -41.72 39.94 -23.05
CA VAL A 3 -40.43 39.41 -22.54
C VAL A 3 -40.20 37.93 -22.94
N VAL A 4 -41.27 37.13 -23.00
CA VAL A 4 -41.21 35.71 -23.37
C VAL A 4 -40.91 35.51 -24.86
N ARG A 5 -41.31 36.47 -25.72
CA ARG A 5 -40.98 36.44 -27.16
C ARG A 5 -39.53 36.82 -27.42
N PHE A 6 -38.95 37.72 -26.62
CA PHE A 6 -37.55 38.14 -26.73
C PHE A 6 -36.57 37.02 -26.29
N LEU A 7 -36.85 36.31 -25.20
CA LEU A 7 -36.03 35.17 -24.76
C LEU A 7 -36.08 34.00 -25.77
N LYS A 8 -37.24 33.71 -26.38
CA LYS A 8 -37.33 32.66 -27.42
C LYS A 8 -36.56 33.03 -28.69
N GLY A 9 -36.45 34.32 -29.01
CA GLY A 9 -35.65 34.83 -30.14
C GLY A 9 -34.13 34.71 -29.96
N LEU A 10 -33.64 34.64 -28.71
CA LEU A 10 -32.21 34.49 -28.40
C LEU A 10 -31.79 33.01 -28.20
N ILE A 11 -32.71 32.17 -27.71
CA ILE A 11 -32.43 30.74 -27.45
C ILE A 11 -32.30 29.95 -28.76
N PHE A 12 -33.05 30.30 -29.80
CA PHE A 12 -32.98 29.64 -31.10
C PHE A 12 -31.61 29.80 -31.79
N PRO A 13 -31.03 31.02 -31.94
CA PRO A 13 -29.70 31.20 -32.52
C PRO A 13 -28.59 30.59 -31.65
N LEU A 14 -28.74 30.60 -30.32
CA LEU A 14 -27.77 29.97 -29.41
C LEU A 14 -27.76 28.44 -29.55
N LYS A 15 -28.95 27.80 -29.62
CA LYS A 15 -29.05 26.36 -29.88
C LYS A 15 -28.52 25.97 -31.26
N THR A 16 -28.75 26.78 -32.28
CA THR A 16 -28.18 26.53 -33.61
C THR A 16 -26.68 26.75 -33.62
N ALA A 17 -26.14 27.75 -32.93
CA ALA A 17 -24.70 27.96 -32.80
C ALA A 17 -24.01 26.83 -32.01
N VAL A 18 -24.61 26.34 -30.93
CA VAL A 18 -24.12 25.17 -30.18
C VAL A 18 -24.19 23.91 -31.05
N ASN A 19 -25.30 23.68 -31.77
CA ASN A 19 -25.39 22.53 -32.68
C ASN A 19 -24.43 22.63 -33.86
N LEU A 20 -24.15 23.84 -34.37
CA LEU A 20 -23.18 24.06 -35.44
C LEU A 20 -21.75 23.88 -34.92
N ALA A 21 -21.46 24.29 -33.68
CA ALA A 21 -20.19 24.04 -33.01
C ALA A 21 -19.99 22.55 -32.69
N VAL A 22 -21.01 21.85 -32.19
CA VAL A 22 -20.99 20.40 -31.99
C VAL A 22 -20.80 19.68 -33.32
N ARG A 23 -21.53 20.07 -34.37
CA ARG A 23 -21.33 19.50 -35.72
C ARG A 23 -19.96 19.85 -36.30
N ALA A 24 -19.42 21.04 -36.05
CA ALA A 24 -18.07 21.41 -36.49
C ALA A 24 -17.01 20.61 -35.74
N VAL A 25 -17.17 20.36 -34.45
CA VAL A 25 -16.33 19.47 -33.64
C VAL A 25 -16.45 18.02 -34.13
N GLU A 26 -17.66 17.54 -34.42
CA GLU A 26 -17.89 16.20 -35.00
C GLU A 26 -17.33 16.07 -36.42
N THR A 27 -17.38 17.14 -37.22
CA THR A 27 -16.86 17.16 -38.61
C THR A 27 -15.33 17.34 -38.63
N LEU A 28 -14.75 18.01 -37.64
CA LEU A 28 -13.30 18.03 -37.37
C LEU A 28 -12.84 16.64 -36.89
N ASN A 29 -13.64 15.93 -36.08
CA ASN A 29 -13.39 14.54 -35.67
C ASN A 29 -13.56 13.51 -36.81
N ARG A 30 -14.30 13.84 -37.89
CA ARG A 30 -14.51 12.92 -39.02
C ARG A 30 -13.23 12.55 -39.78
N LYS A 31 -12.12 13.27 -39.58
CA LYS A 31 -10.81 12.89 -40.14
C LYS A 31 -10.13 11.72 -39.42
N GLU A 32 -10.68 11.22 -38.30
CA GLU A 32 -10.16 10.06 -37.56
C GLU A 32 -11.00 8.78 -37.74
N LEU A 33 -11.78 8.64 -38.81
CA LEU A 33 -12.53 7.39 -39.06
C LEU A 33 -11.60 6.15 -39.23
N TYR A 34 -10.30 6.38 -39.44
CA TYR A 34 -9.22 5.38 -39.44
C TYR A 34 -8.12 5.71 -38.41
N GLY A 35 -8.48 6.33 -37.29
CA GLY A 35 -7.57 6.48 -36.15
C GLY A 35 -7.17 5.12 -35.56
N PHE A 36 -6.08 5.09 -34.78
CA PHE A 36 -5.66 3.89 -34.04
C PHE A 36 -6.55 3.59 -32.82
N ASP A 37 -7.75 4.18 -32.72
CA ASP A 37 -8.66 4.02 -31.59
C ASP A 37 -9.07 2.56 -31.35
N HIS A 38 -9.09 1.74 -32.41
CA HIS A 38 -9.33 0.31 -32.33
C HIS A 38 -8.24 -0.45 -31.55
N ALA A 39 -7.09 0.17 -31.26
CA ALA A 39 -6.07 -0.39 -30.37
C ALA A 39 -6.62 -0.68 -28.96
N ILE A 40 -7.71 -0.01 -28.54
CA ILE A 40 -8.40 -0.32 -27.29
C ILE A 40 -8.89 -1.77 -27.23
N LEU A 41 -9.23 -2.37 -28.39
CA LEU A 41 -9.66 -3.76 -28.49
C LEU A 41 -8.51 -4.75 -28.27
N SER A 42 -7.26 -4.29 -28.35
CA SER A 42 -6.05 -5.07 -28.10
C SER A 42 -5.43 -4.81 -26.73
N VAL A 43 -6.07 -3.97 -25.90
CA VAL A 43 -5.63 -3.74 -24.52
C VAL A 43 -5.97 -4.96 -23.67
N GLU A 44 -4.96 -5.53 -23.03
CA GLU A 44 -5.17 -6.59 -22.03
C GLU A 44 -6.01 -6.05 -20.86
N LEU A 45 -7.12 -6.73 -20.56
CA LEU A 45 -7.94 -6.40 -19.42
C LEU A 45 -7.24 -6.85 -18.12
N PRO A 46 -7.24 -6.03 -17.06
CA PRO A 46 -6.70 -6.43 -15.76
C PRO A 46 -7.32 -7.75 -15.24
N PRO A 47 -6.56 -8.60 -14.52
CA PRO A 47 -5.28 -8.28 -13.89
C PRO A 47 -4.10 -9.08 -14.49
N THR A 48 -3.81 -8.96 -15.80
CA THR A 48 -2.64 -9.66 -16.38
C THR A 48 -1.31 -9.25 -15.74
N LYS A 49 -1.21 -8.02 -15.22
CA LYS A 49 -0.01 -7.47 -14.55
C LYS A 49 -0.30 -6.89 -13.16
N GLY A 50 -1.40 -7.34 -12.54
CA GLY A 50 -1.86 -6.81 -11.26
C GLY A 50 -2.64 -5.49 -11.36
N MET A 51 -3.05 -4.98 -10.20
CA MET A 51 -3.84 -3.75 -10.04
C MET A 51 -3.28 -2.86 -8.91
N TRP A 52 -1.95 -2.76 -8.85
CA TRP A 52 -1.25 -1.89 -7.91
C TRP A 52 -1.79 -0.45 -7.97
N MET A 53 -2.00 0.14 -6.80
CA MET A 53 -2.41 1.55 -6.64
C MET A 53 -1.56 2.31 -5.62
N ASN A 54 -0.45 1.71 -5.19
CA ASN A 54 0.48 2.35 -4.27
C ASN A 54 1.47 3.21 -5.07
N LEU A 55 2.19 4.07 -4.37
CA LEU A 55 3.48 4.57 -4.82
C LEU A 55 4.49 3.41 -4.97
N GLY A 56 5.65 3.72 -5.54
CA GLY A 56 6.71 2.75 -5.77
C GLY A 56 8.08 3.29 -5.39
N TYR A 57 9.02 2.38 -5.20
CA TYR A 57 10.44 2.66 -4.99
C TYR A 57 11.20 2.39 -6.31
N TRP A 58 11.62 3.47 -6.97
CA TRP A 58 12.03 3.47 -8.37
C TRP A 58 13.55 3.42 -8.60
N LYS A 59 14.35 3.19 -7.54
CA LYS A 59 15.83 3.30 -7.61
C LYS A 59 16.45 2.50 -8.76
N ASN A 60 15.98 1.26 -8.99
CA ASN A 60 16.57 0.32 -9.94
C ASN A 60 15.53 -0.30 -10.89
N THR A 61 14.38 0.35 -11.11
CA THR A 61 13.34 -0.20 -12.00
C THR A 61 12.57 0.90 -12.73
N SER A 62 12.04 0.55 -13.90
CA SER A 62 11.08 1.36 -14.65
C SER A 62 9.69 0.71 -14.76
N SER A 63 9.52 -0.47 -14.14
CA SER A 63 8.29 -1.24 -14.13
C SER A 63 7.48 -0.85 -12.88
N PHE A 64 6.22 -0.44 -13.08
CA PHE A 64 5.37 0.00 -11.97
C PHE A 64 5.09 -1.10 -10.93
N PRO A 65 4.73 -2.34 -11.33
CA PRO A 65 4.60 -3.44 -10.37
C PRO A 65 5.88 -3.71 -9.58
N GLU A 66 7.04 -3.74 -10.24
CA GLU A 66 8.33 -3.95 -9.55
C GLU A 66 8.67 -2.81 -8.61
N ALA A 67 8.33 -1.56 -8.96
CA ALA A 67 8.52 -0.41 -8.06
C ALA A 67 7.63 -0.53 -6.82
N CYS A 68 6.39 -1.01 -6.96
CA CYS A 68 5.50 -1.23 -5.83
C CYS A 68 5.98 -2.37 -4.93
N GLU A 69 6.44 -3.49 -5.50
CA GLU A 69 7.05 -4.59 -4.75
C GLU A 69 8.33 -4.12 -4.03
N ALA A 70 9.19 -3.36 -4.71
CA ALA A 70 10.40 -2.81 -4.11
C ALA A 70 10.08 -1.87 -2.94
N LEU A 71 8.95 -1.16 -2.97
CA LEU A 71 8.52 -0.34 -1.83
C LEU A 71 8.12 -1.21 -0.63
N VAL A 72 7.42 -2.33 -0.86
CA VAL A 72 7.13 -3.33 0.18
C VAL A 72 8.44 -3.85 0.77
N ASP A 73 9.41 -4.22 -0.06
CA ASP A 73 10.72 -4.70 0.38
C ASP A 73 11.44 -3.68 1.27
N GLN A 74 11.46 -2.40 0.89
CA GLN A 74 12.12 -1.37 1.69
C GLN A 74 11.48 -1.21 3.08
N VAL A 75 10.15 -1.36 3.18
CA VAL A 75 9.45 -1.34 4.49
C VAL A 75 9.82 -2.56 5.32
N LEU A 76 9.88 -3.75 4.71
CA LEU A 76 10.28 -4.99 5.40
C LEU A 76 11.75 -4.98 5.83
N ILE A 77 12.64 -4.38 5.02
CA ILE A 77 14.06 -4.18 5.34
C ILE A 77 14.21 -3.24 6.54
N ALA A 78 13.54 -2.09 6.52
CA ALA A 78 13.55 -1.16 7.66
C ALA A 78 12.99 -1.82 8.93
N ALA A 79 11.97 -2.68 8.79
CA ALA A 79 11.40 -3.45 9.90
C ALA A 79 12.29 -4.61 10.40
N LYS A 80 13.46 -4.83 9.77
CA LYS A 80 14.37 -5.94 10.05
C LYS A 80 13.71 -7.30 9.91
N LEU A 81 12.85 -7.44 8.90
CA LEU A 81 12.26 -8.71 8.48
C LEU A 81 12.97 -9.29 7.25
N LEU A 82 13.58 -8.42 6.44
CA LEU A 82 14.44 -8.78 5.33
C LEU A 82 15.82 -8.11 5.47
N ASN A 83 16.84 -8.75 4.94
CA ASN A 83 18.15 -8.18 4.66
C ASN A 83 18.07 -7.27 3.41
N GLU A 84 19.09 -6.43 3.19
CA GLU A 84 19.18 -5.55 2.01
C GLU A 84 19.18 -6.32 0.67
N ASP A 85 19.59 -7.60 0.67
CA ASP A 85 19.51 -8.50 -0.48
C ASP A 85 18.13 -9.16 -0.67
N ARG A 86 17.15 -8.76 0.14
CA ARG A 86 15.76 -9.26 0.18
C ARG A 86 15.61 -10.69 0.70
N THR A 87 16.67 -11.27 1.24
CA THR A 87 16.54 -12.53 1.98
C THR A 87 15.97 -12.28 3.37
N PRO A 88 15.14 -13.17 3.93
CA PRO A 88 14.67 -13.04 5.31
C PRO A 88 15.82 -13.06 6.30
N ILE A 89 15.70 -12.28 7.37
CA ILE A 89 16.66 -12.36 8.47
C ILE A 89 16.51 -13.71 9.19
N THR A 90 17.62 -14.44 9.33
CA THR A 90 17.68 -15.66 10.15
C THR A 90 17.70 -15.25 11.62
N PHE A 91 16.71 -15.71 12.39
CA PHE A 91 16.73 -15.59 13.85
C PHE A 91 17.59 -16.73 14.39
N ASP A 92 18.91 -16.62 14.23
CA ASP A 92 19.83 -17.66 14.69
C ASP A 92 19.87 -17.68 16.22
N ALA A 93 19.59 -18.86 16.78
CA ALA A 93 19.49 -19.13 18.22
C ALA A 93 20.82 -18.96 18.99
N GLU A 94 21.91 -18.57 18.33
CA GLU A 94 23.25 -18.55 18.92
C GLU A 94 23.57 -17.26 19.70
N THR A 95 22.86 -16.16 19.46
CA THR A 95 23.07 -14.90 20.22
C THR A 95 22.25 -14.78 21.50
N ASP A 96 21.38 -15.75 21.81
CA ASP A 96 20.55 -15.74 23.03
C ASP A 96 20.78 -17.02 23.85
N SER A 97 22.02 -17.19 24.30
CA SER A 97 22.50 -18.35 25.10
C SER A 97 21.89 -18.46 26.52
N LYS A 98 20.67 -17.93 26.73
CA LYS A 98 19.87 -18.12 27.94
C LYS A 98 18.38 -18.41 27.70
N SER A 99 17.92 -18.60 26.46
CA SER A 99 16.53 -18.99 26.22
C SER A 99 16.39 -20.50 26.03
N GLU A 100 16.06 -21.21 27.12
CA GLU A 100 15.60 -22.60 27.04
C GLU A 100 14.35 -22.71 26.13
N GLY A 101 14.50 -23.33 24.97
CA GLY A 101 13.42 -23.92 24.17
C GLY A 101 12.62 -23.00 23.23
N LEU A 102 13.21 -22.50 22.13
CA LEU A 102 12.47 -21.75 21.10
C LEU A 102 12.77 -22.19 19.65
N LEU A 103 11.89 -23.03 19.10
CA LEU A 103 11.56 -23.00 17.66
C LEU A 103 10.58 -21.82 17.39
N PRO A 104 10.50 -21.35 16.13
CA PRO A 104 10.60 -19.92 15.81
C PRO A 104 9.29 -19.17 15.98
N HIS A 105 9.39 -17.93 16.47
CA HIS A 105 8.29 -16.99 16.66
C HIS A 105 7.32 -17.00 15.47
N GLU A 106 6.03 -17.23 15.75
CA GLU A 106 4.95 -17.07 14.78
C GLU A 106 4.82 -15.58 14.47
N ILE A 107 4.93 -15.20 13.19
CA ILE A 107 4.80 -13.80 12.79
C ILE A 107 3.42 -13.58 12.19
N LYS A 108 2.68 -12.62 12.76
CA LYS A 108 1.36 -12.22 12.29
C LYS A 108 1.42 -10.85 11.66
N LEU A 109 0.81 -10.70 10.48
CA LEU A 109 0.69 -9.44 9.79
C LEU A 109 -0.76 -8.98 9.73
N ILE A 110 -1.00 -7.72 10.11
CA ILE A 110 -2.27 -7.02 9.92
C ILE A 110 -1.98 -5.90 8.94
N ASP A 111 -2.45 -6.05 7.72
CA ASP A 111 -2.22 -5.11 6.63
C ASP A 111 -3.47 -4.27 6.39
N VAL A 112 -3.35 -2.95 6.57
CA VAL A 112 -4.44 -1.99 6.37
C VAL A 112 -4.26 -1.23 5.08
N GLY A 113 -5.36 -1.04 4.35
CA GLY A 113 -5.35 -0.37 3.06
C GLY A 113 -4.88 -1.27 1.90
N ILE A 114 -5.20 -2.57 1.94
CA ILE A 114 -4.68 -3.56 0.97
C ILE A 114 -5.10 -3.35 -0.50
N GLY A 115 -6.03 -2.41 -0.75
CA GLY A 115 -6.62 -2.17 -2.06
C GLY A 115 -7.15 -3.47 -2.68
N CYS A 116 -6.75 -3.72 -3.93
CA CYS A 116 -7.14 -4.90 -4.70
C CYS A 116 -6.27 -6.15 -4.43
N GLY A 117 -5.41 -6.11 -3.42
CA GLY A 117 -4.68 -7.27 -2.89
C GLY A 117 -3.37 -7.63 -3.59
N ASP A 118 -2.79 -6.77 -4.43
CA ASP A 118 -1.51 -7.04 -5.07
C ASP A 118 -0.36 -7.21 -4.05
N GLN A 119 -0.26 -6.31 -3.07
CA GLN A 119 0.71 -6.48 -1.97
C GLN A 119 0.39 -7.71 -1.11
N SER A 120 -0.90 -8.02 -0.90
CA SER A 120 -1.31 -9.24 -0.19
C SER A 120 -0.80 -10.50 -0.88
N LEU A 121 -0.88 -10.55 -2.22
CA LEU A 121 -0.38 -11.67 -3.01
C LEU A 121 1.15 -11.78 -2.90
N TYR A 122 1.85 -10.65 -2.99
CA TYR A 122 3.31 -10.61 -2.85
C TYR A 122 3.75 -11.14 -1.47
N LEU A 123 3.19 -10.59 -0.39
CA LEU A 123 3.52 -10.94 0.99
C LEU A 123 3.19 -12.39 1.34
N THR A 124 2.10 -12.94 0.80
CA THR A 124 1.65 -14.31 1.14
C THR A 124 2.19 -15.39 0.22
N ARG A 125 2.61 -15.05 -1.01
CA ARG A 125 3.04 -16.03 -2.03
C ARG A 125 4.49 -15.93 -2.45
N GLN A 126 5.19 -14.83 -2.13
CA GLN A 126 6.59 -14.64 -2.54
C GLN A 126 7.55 -14.51 -1.34
N CYS A 127 7.08 -14.06 -0.19
CA CYS A 127 7.92 -13.91 1.00
C CYS A 127 7.94 -15.21 1.85
N PHE A 128 9.09 -15.90 1.89
CA PHE A 128 9.31 -17.13 2.69
C PHE A 128 10.61 -17.07 3.46
N ARG A 129 10.61 -17.70 4.64
CA ARG A 129 11.79 -17.94 5.48
C ARG A 129 12.09 -19.43 5.58
N THR A 130 13.37 -19.76 5.64
CA THR A 130 13.85 -21.12 5.89
C THR A 130 13.95 -21.37 7.38
N THR A 131 13.50 -22.54 7.82
CA THR A 131 13.71 -23.01 9.19
C THR A 131 14.35 -24.38 9.13
N GLU A 132 15.44 -24.56 9.86
CA GLU A 132 16.04 -25.87 10.05
C GLU A 132 15.10 -26.72 10.91
N VAL A 133 14.70 -27.88 10.38
CA VAL A 133 13.96 -28.88 11.15
C VAL A 133 14.92 -30.03 11.43
N PRO A 134 15.27 -30.30 12.70
CA PRO A 134 15.99 -31.52 13.05
C PRO A 134 15.08 -32.71 12.72
N THR A 135 15.40 -33.50 11.68
CA THR A 135 14.70 -34.76 11.45
C THR A 135 15.50 -35.91 12.04
N THR A 136 14.98 -36.48 13.13
CA THR A 136 15.49 -37.74 13.68
C THR A 136 15.13 -38.88 12.74
N SER A 137 16.11 -39.31 11.95
CA SER A 137 16.03 -40.55 11.16
C SER A 137 16.84 -41.63 11.88
N ALA A 138 16.40 -42.90 11.79
CA ALA A 138 17.08 -44.04 12.41
C ALA A 138 18.51 -44.31 11.87
N SER A 139 19.01 -43.53 10.92
CA SER A 139 20.35 -43.64 10.32
C SER A 139 21.17 -42.34 10.40
N GLY A 140 20.88 -41.46 11.36
CA GLY A 140 21.60 -40.20 11.57
C GLY A 140 20.73 -38.96 11.37
N THR A 141 21.11 -37.85 12.01
CA THR A 141 20.44 -36.55 11.87
C THR A 141 20.67 -36.02 10.46
N ARG A 142 19.60 -35.88 9.67
CA ARG A 142 19.62 -35.08 8.45
C ARG A 142 18.83 -33.81 8.72
N GLU A 143 19.43 -32.66 8.43
CA GLU A 143 18.73 -31.38 8.43
C GLU A 143 17.82 -31.32 7.20
N ALA A 144 16.51 -31.23 7.42
CA ALA A 144 15.57 -30.95 6.35
C ALA A 144 15.24 -29.45 6.39
N LEU A 145 15.51 -28.76 5.28
CA LEU A 145 15.10 -27.37 5.11
C LEU A 145 13.57 -27.31 4.95
N SER A 146 12.89 -26.71 5.93
CA SER A 146 11.45 -26.40 5.83
C SER A 146 11.27 -24.96 5.38
N VAL A 147 10.47 -24.76 4.33
CA VAL A 147 10.14 -23.42 3.82
C VAL A 147 8.81 -22.99 4.43
N ARG A 148 8.85 -21.95 5.26
CA ARG A 148 7.69 -21.35 5.91
C ARG A 148 7.41 -19.97 5.33
N PRO A 149 6.15 -19.50 5.33
CA PRO A 149 5.86 -18.13 4.93
C PRO A 149 6.56 -17.16 5.90
N LEU A 150 6.91 -15.97 5.40
CA LEU A 150 7.46 -14.91 6.26
C LEU A 150 6.46 -14.58 7.38
N PHE A 151 5.17 -14.50 7.04
CA PHE A 151 4.06 -14.31 7.96
C PHE A 151 3.22 -15.58 8.03
N ASP A 152 3.09 -16.17 9.21
CA ASP A 152 2.29 -17.36 9.44
C ASP A 152 0.77 -17.07 9.38
N SER A 153 0.38 -15.85 9.76
CA SER A 153 -0.98 -15.35 9.68
C SER A 153 -1.02 -13.97 9.05
N TYR A 154 -1.98 -13.73 8.16
CA TYR A 154 -2.19 -12.49 7.43
C TYR A 154 -3.66 -12.05 7.52
N VAL A 155 -3.88 -10.82 8.01
CA VAL A 155 -5.20 -10.18 8.03
C VAL A 155 -5.13 -8.92 7.18
N GLY A 156 -5.79 -8.92 6.03
CA GLY A 156 -5.88 -7.76 5.15
C GLY A 156 -7.19 -6.99 5.34
N ILE A 157 -7.13 -5.66 5.38
CA ILE A 157 -8.28 -4.78 5.58
C ILE A 157 -8.31 -3.71 4.48
N THR A 158 -9.46 -3.54 3.82
CA THR A 158 -9.74 -2.39 2.95
C THR A 158 -11.14 -1.87 3.23
N ILE A 159 -11.36 -0.56 3.07
CA ILE A 159 -12.69 0.04 3.32
C ILE A 159 -13.70 -0.28 2.21
N VAL A 160 -13.23 -0.61 1.00
CA VAL A 160 -14.10 -0.83 -0.16
C VAL A 160 -14.44 -2.32 -0.29
N GLN A 161 -15.73 -2.65 -0.15
CA GLN A 161 -16.21 -4.04 -0.21
C GLN A 161 -15.80 -4.77 -1.50
N SER A 162 -15.97 -4.14 -2.67
CA SER A 162 -15.62 -4.76 -3.96
C SER A 162 -14.12 -5.03 -4.10
N GLN A 163 -13.26 -4.23 -3.47
CA GLN A 163 -11.82 -4.49 -3.42
C GLN A 163 -11.51 -5.68 -2.51
N ALA A 164 -12.19 -5.79 -1.37
CA ALA A 164 -12.05 -6.93 -0.45
C ALA A 164 -12.49 -8.24 -1.12
N ASP A 165 -13.64 -8.23 -1.82
CA ASP A 165 -14.14 -9.40 -2.56
C ASP A 165 -13.16 -9.82 -3.65
N PHE A 166 -12.69 -8.86 -4.45
CA PHE A 166 -11.69 -9.12 -5.49
C PHE A 166 -10.37 -9.66 -4.94
N ALA A 167 -9.90 -9.13 -3.81
CA ALA A 167 -8.70 -9.64 -3.14
C ALA A 167 -8.89 -11.08 -2.61
N ARG A 168 -10.07 -11.41 -2.03
CA ARG A 168 -10.41 -12.78 -1.57
C ARG A 168 -10.37 -13.77 -2.73
N ASP A 169 -11.00 -13.42 -3.85
CA ASP A 169 -11.04 -14.27 -5.03
C ASP A 169 -9.63 -14.57 -5.54
N ARG A 170 -8.78 -13.54 -5.65
CA ARG A 170 -7.38 -13.70 -6.09
C ARG A 170 -6.57 -14.56 -5.13
N LEU A 171 -6.71 -14.35 -3.82
CA LEU A 171 -5.95 -15.05 -2.79
C LEU A 171 -6.37 -16.52 -2.64
N SER A 172 -7.64 -16.84 -2.94
CA SER A 172 -8.19 -18.20 -2.88
C SER A 172 -7.71 -19.10 -4.04
N GLN A 173 -7.27 -18.50 -5.16
CA GLN A 173 -6.71 -19.26 -6.27
C GLN A 173 -5.34 -19.85 -5.91
N PRO A 174 -5.01 -21.09 -6.33
CA PRO A 174 -3.66 -21.62 -6.13
C PRO A 174 -2.61 -20.71 -6.78
N GLY A 175 -1.53 -20.39 -6.06
CA GLY A 175 -0.39 -19.73 -6.67
C GLY A 175 0.20 -20.63 -7.77
N SER A 176 0.59 -20.06 -8.91
CA SER A 176 1.21 -20.77 -10.04
C SER A 176 2.63 -21.29 -9.76
N THR A 177 3.06 -21.31 -8.50
CA THR A 177 4.43 -21.68 -8.13
C THR A 177 4.59 -23.19 -8.22
N ILE A 178 5.11 -23.65 -9.37
CA ILE A 178 5.65 -24.99 -9.58
C ILE A 178 6.72 -25.23 -8.51
N SER A 179 6.38 -25.95 -7.45
CA SER A 179 7.38 -26.37 -6.46
C SER A 179 8.05 -27.66 -6.96
N PRO A 180 9.39 -27.73 -7.01
CA PRO A 180 10.09 -28.98 -7.28
C PRO A 180 9.72 -30.02 -6.21
N LYS A 181 9.63 -31.29 -6.63
CA LYS A 181 8.98 -32.44 -5.95
C LYS A 181 9.46 -32.82 -4.53
N ARG A 182 10.17 -31.98 -3.76
CA ARG A 182 10.76 -32.36 -2.44
C ARG A 182 10.69 -31.33 -1.31
N THR A 183 10.04 -30.18 -1.47
CA THR A 183 9.91 -29.19 -0.38
C THR A 183 8.47 -29.08 0.12
N TYR A 184 8.24 -29.41 1.40
CA TYR A 184 6.97 -29.09 2.06
C TYR A 184 6.91 -27.58 2.30
N ARG A 185 5.92 -26.92 1.71
CA ARG A 185 5.70 -25.47 1.85
C ARG A 185 4.40 -25.25 2.60
N LYS A 186 4.50 -24.74 3.83
CA LYS A 186 3.33 -24.36 4.62
C LYS A 186 2.71 -23.09 4.00
N ALA A 187 1.41 -23.08 3.76
CA ALA A 187 0.70 -21.86 3.35
C ALA A 187 0.34 -21.00 4.58
N PRO A 188 0.34 -19.66 4.46
CA PRO A 188 -0.11 -18.77 5.53
C PRO A 188 -1.64 -18.85 5.73
N ASP A 189 -2.11 -18.58 6.96
CA ASP A 189 -3.55 -18.35 7.23
C ASP A 189 -3.93 -16.93 6.81
N VAL A 190 -4.70 -16.81 5.72
CA VAL A 190 -5.03 -15.52 5.09
C VAL A 190 -6.51 -15.19 5.29
N LYS A 191 -6.80 -14.00 5.83
CA LYS A 191 -8.17 -13.49 6.04
C LYS A 191 -8.28 -12.06 5.55
N ILE A 192 -9.32 -11.75 4.78
CA ILE A 192 -9.56 -10.43 4.20
C ILE A 192 -10.89 -9.87 4.67
N PHE A 193 -10.91 -8.61 5.10
CA PHE A 193 -12.08 -7.93 5.64
C PHE A 193 -12.34 -6.60 4.92
N ALA A 194 -13.63 -6.28 4.75
CA ALA A 194 -14.08 -4.96 4.37
C ALA A 194 -14.41 -4.19 5.64
N ALA A 195 -13.60 -3.21 6.02
CA ALA A 195 -13.80 -2.41 7.21
C ALA A 195 -13.00 -1.11 7.15
N ASP A 196 -13.47 -0.08 7.87
CA ASP A 196 -12.69 1.15 8.05
C ASP A 196 -11.55 0.90 9.05
N ALA A 197 -10.33 0.86 8.53
CA ALA A 197 -9.14 0.69 9.37
C ALA A 197 -8.84 1.92 10.25
N ALA A 198 -9.41 3.09 9.95
CA ALA A 198 -9.26 4.28 10.77
C ALA A 198 -10.07 4.20 12.08
N ASP A 199 -11.06 3.31 12.17
CA ASP A 199 -11.88 3.15 13.39
C ASP A 199 -12.04 1.68 13.85
N PRO A 200 -11.02 1.12 14.53
CA PRO A 200 -11.07 -0.23 15.07
C PRO A 200 -12.21 -0.50 16.07
N ALA A 201 -12.77 0.55 16.70
CA ALA A 201 -13.88 0.38 17.63
C ALA A 201 -15.13 -0.18 16.92
N LEU A 202 -15.32 0.19 15.65
CA LEU A 202 -16.45 -0.20 14.81
C LEU A 202 -16.26 -1.57 14.14
N TRP A 203 -15.11 -2.21 14.29
CA TRP A 203 -14.88 -3.52 13.68
C TRP A 203 -15.81 -4.59 14.24
N GLU A 204 -16.33 -5.42 13.34
CA GLU A 204 -17.15 -6.58 13.68
C GLU A 204 -16.35 -7.60 14.52
N SER A 205 -17.08 -8.39 15.31
CA SER A 205 -16.48 -9.40 16.20
C SER A 205 -15.58 -10.40 15.46
N LYS A 206 -15.90 -10.75 14.22
CA LYS A 206 -15.08 -11.66 13.39
C LYS A 206 -13.71 -11.06 13.07
N LEU A 207 -13.67 -9.77 12.71
CA LEU A 207 -12.42 -9.05 12.45
C LEU A 207 -11.62 -8.88 13.74
N LYS A 208 -12.26 -8.46 14.83
CA LYS A 208 -11.62 -8.35 16.17
C LYS A 208 -10.97 -9.68 16.60
N LEU A 209 -11.68 -10.80 16.43
CA LEU A 209 -11.13 -12.13 16.71
C LEU A 209 -9.94 -12.47 15.80
N ALA A 210 -10.04 -12.14 14.51
CA ALA A 210 -8.97 -12.40 13.54
C ALA A 210 -7.69 -11.62 13.86
N VAL A 211 -7.78 -10.36 14.30
CA VAL A 211 -6.60 -9.52 14.63
C VAL A 211 -6.02 -9.80 16.01
N SER A 212 -6.84 -10.12 17.03
CA SER A 212 -6.33 -10.45 18.37
C SER A 212 -5.74 -11.86 18.46
N GLY A 213 -6.12 -12.77 17.56
CA GLY A 213 -5.67 -14.16 17.56
C GLY A 213 -6.33 -15.01 18.65
N HIS A 214 -6.11 -16.33 18.58
CA HIS A 214 -6.56 -17.24 19.65
C HIS A 214 -5.62 -17.12 20.85
N ARG A 215 -6.13 -17.38 22.07
CA ARG A 215 -5.33 -17.50 23.30
C ARG A 215 -4.40 -18.73 23.19
N SER A 216 -3.32 -18.61 22.43
CA SER A 216 -2.20 -19.55 22.40
C SER A 216 -1.31 -19.33 23.62
N THR A 217 -0.62 -20.37 24.07
CA THR A 217 0.34 -20.32 25.18
C THR A 217 1.59 -19.48 24.84
N LYS A 218 1.88 -19.29 23.55
CA LYS A 218 2.91 -18.35 23.04
C LYS A 218 2.24 -17.29 22.18
N LYS A 219 2.42 -16.01 22.51
CA LYS A 219 1.87 -14.88 21.72
C LYS A 219 2.69 -14.71 20.43
N PRO A 220 2.04 -14.53 19.26
CA PRO A 220 2.74 -14.26 18.02
C PRO A 220 3.35 -12.86 18.04
N TYR A 221 4.47 -12.70 17.33
CA TYR A 221 5.04 -11.39 17.04
C TYR A 221 4.18 -10.71 15.96
N THR A 222 3.50 -9.63 16.34
CA THR A 222 2.48 -9.01 15.48
C THR A 222 3.01 -7.72 14.85
N TRP A 223 2.76 -7.55 13.56
CA TRP A 223 3.02 -6.32 12.81
C TRP A 223 1.71 -5.73 12.29
N LEU A 224 1.59 -4.40 12.39
CA LEU A 224 0.69 -3.61 11.59
C LEU A 224 1.48 -3.07 10.39
N LEU A 225 1.03 -3.38 9.17
CA LEU A 225 1.52 -2.77 7.93
C LEU A 225 0.51 -1.77 7.39
N ALA A 226 0.98 -0.60 6.98
CA ALA A 226 0.18 0.37 6.27
C ALA A 226 0.98 1.00 5.13
N LEU A 227 0.68 0.63 3.89
CA LEU A 227 1.42 1.09 2.72
C LEU A 227 0.59 2.14 1.97
N ASP A 228 1.08 3.38 1.88
CA ASP A 228 0.48 4.44 1.07
C ASP A 228 -1.03 4.68 1.35
N THR A 229 -1.42 4.61 2.64
CA THR A 229 -2.84 4.63 3.02
C THR A 229 -3.18 5.55 4.20
N LEU A 230 -2.29 5.71 5.18
CA LEU A 230 -2.59 6.36 6.46
C LEU A 230 -2.92 7.86 6.34
N TYR A 231 -2.49 8.53 5.27
CA TYR A 231 -2.86 9.92 5.00
C TYR A 231 -4.32 10.09 4.52
N HIS A 232 -5.00 9.02 4.11
CA HIS A 232 -6.43 9.05 3.77
C HIS A 232 -7.34 8.85 4.99
N PHE A 233 -6.81 8.41 6.13
CA PHE A 233 -7.63 8.01 7.29
C PHE A 233 -8.38 9.20 7.90
N GLN A 234 -9.63 8.95 8.30
CA GLN A 234 -10.51 9.98 8.85
C GLN A 234 -10.82 9.70 10.34
N PRO A 235 -10.66 10.67 11.25
CA PRO A 235 -10.04 11.98 11.03
C PRO A 235 -8.51 11.92 10.93
N SER A 236 -7.89 10.84 11.45
CA SER A 236 -6.43 10.62 11.45
C SER A 236 -6.07 9.15 11.68
N ARG A 237 -4.77 8.84 11.63
CA ARG A 237 -4.19 7.51 11.92
C ARG A 237 -4.05 7.17 13.41
N ASP A 238 -4.40 8.07 14.32
CA ASP A 238 -4.11 7.90 15.74
C ASP A 238 -4.82 6.69 16.37
N LYS A 239 -6.08 6.46 15.97
CA LYS A 239 -6.90 5.37 16.51
C LYS A 239 -6.29 4.01 16.18
N ILE A 240 -5.86 3.80 14.93
CA ILE A 240 -5.24 2.53 14.53
C ILE A 240 -3.89 2.32 15.23
N PHE A 241 -3.09 3.37 15.45
CA PHE A 241 -1.82 3.23 16.18
C PHE A 241 -2.02 2.93 17.67
N ARG A 242 -2.99 3.57 18.34
CA ARG A 242 -3.35 3.21 19.72
C ARG A 242 -3.84 1.78 19.81
N TYR A 243 -4.73 1.36 18.91
CA TYR A 243 -5.23 -0.01 18.86
C TYR A 243 -4.10 -1.02 18.61
N ALA A 244 -3.19 -0.70 17.69
CA ALA A 244 -2.02 -1.53 17.39
C ALA A 244 -1.16 -1.73 18.64
N TYR A 245 -0.88 -0.66 19.38
CA TYR A 245 -0.07 -0.75 20.59
C TYR A 245 -0.82 -1.43 21.76
N GLN A 246 -2.08 -1.06 22.01
CA GLN A 246 -2.79 -1.46 23.23
C GLN A 246 -3.43 -2.84 23.11
N ASP A 247 -4.17 -3.09 22.03
CA ASP A 247 -5.08 -4.23 21.92
C ASP A 247 -4.44 -5.45 21.27
N ILE A 248 -3.73 -5.26 20.15
CA ILE A 248 -3.14 -6.36 19.36
C ILE A 248 -1.64 -6.51 19.54
N GLN A 249 -1.05 -5.64 20.36
CA GLN A 249 0.34 -5.70 20.75
C GLN A 249 1.34 -5.72 19.59
N ALA A 250 1.09 -4.92 18.56
CA ALA A 250 1.85 -4.92 17.33
C ALA A 250 3.03 -3.94 17.34
N SER A 251 4.08 -4.28 16.60
CA SER A 251 5.01 -3.30 16.02
C SER A 251 4.36 -2.69 14.76
N VAL A 252 4.79 -1.50 14.34
CA VAL A 252 4.25 -0.80 13.16
C VAL A 252 5.32 -0.67 12.10
N MET A 253 4.96 -0.95 10.85
CA MET A 253 5.75 -0.60 9.68
C MET A 253 4.83 0.06 8.64
N ALA A 254 5.28 1.15 8.05
CA ALA A 254 4.47 1.92 7.10
C ALA A 254 5.33 2.64 6.07
N PHE A 255 4.70 2.97 4.95
CA PHE A 255 5.15 4.05 4.09
C PHE A 255 4.05 5.11 4.06
N ASP A 256 4.40 6.36 4.37
CA ASP A 256 3.43 7.44 4.51
C ASP A 256 3.96 8.77 3.93
N LEU A 257 3.03 9.70 3.71
CA LEU A 257 3.31 11.03 3.17
C LEU A 257 3.33 12.07 4.29
N LEU A 258 4.47 12.73 4.45
CA LEU A 258 4.72 13.73 5.49
C LEU A 258 4.90 15.12 4.88
N LEU A 259 4.60 16.16 5.67
CA LEU A 259 4.93 17.54 5.32
C LEU A 259 6.41 17.80 5.61
N SER A 260 7.11 18.43 4.68
CA SER A 260 8.48 18.88 4.89
C SER A 260 8.55 20.05 5.87
N ASP A 261 9.47 20.00 6.82
CA ASP A 261 9.75 21.11 7.75
C ASP A 261 10.23 22.37 7.02
N GLN A 262 10.82 22.19 5.84
CA GLN A 262 11.32 23.27 4.98
C GLN A 262 10.23 23.83 4.03
N ALA A 263 9.02 23.27 4.03
CA ALA A 263 7.93 23.73 3.18
C ALA A 263 7.54 25.18 3.49
N THR A 264 7.58 26.02 2.47
CA THR A 264 7.15 27.42 2.55
C THR A 264 5.65 27.54 2.82
N LEU A 265 5.20 28.70 3.30
CA LEU A 265 3.77 28.96 3.53
C LEU A 265 2.94 28.85 2.24
N TRP A 266 3.54 29.23 1.10
CA TRP A 266 2.88 29.13 -0.19
C TRP A 266 2.70 27.67 -0.62
N GLU A 267 3.75 26.84 -0.51
CA GLU A 267 3.65 25.42 -0.85
C GLU A 267 2.66 24.70 0.06
N ARG A 268 2.63 25.03 1.35
CA ARG A 268 1.63 24.52 2.31
C ARG A 268 0.20 24.90 1.89
N PHE A 269 0.00 26.15 1.45
CA PHE A 269 -1.29 26.60 0.94
C PHE A 269 -1.71 25.85 -0.33
N VAL A 270 -0.81 25.70 -1.30
CA VAL A 270 -1.06 24.93 -2.53
C VAL A 270 -1.39 23.47 -2.20
N LEU A 271 -0.62 22.83 -1.31
CA LEU A 271 -0.89 21.47 -0.85
C LEU A 271 -2.26 21.36 -0.18
N ARG A 272 -2.67 22.35 0.62
CA ARG A 272 -4.00 22.38 1.25
C ARG A 272 -5.13 22.43 0.21
N LEU A 273 -4.96 23.20 -0.87
CA LEU A 273 -5.91 23.19 -1.98
C LEU A 273 -5.95 21.84 -2.70
N MET A 274 -4.78 21.22 -2.94
CA MET A 274 -4.72 19.87 -3.54
C MET A 274 -5.45 18.84 -2.67
N CYS A 275 -5.24 18.88 -1.35
CA CYS A 275 -5.91 18.01 -0.40
C CYS A 275 -7.43 18.18 -0.44
N LEU A 276 -7.93 19.41 -0.52
CA LEU A 276 -9.35 19.71 -0.63
C LEU A 276 -9.97 19.06 -1.88
N PHE A 277 -9.31 19.16 -3.04
CA PHE A 277 -9.79 18.54 -4.28
C PHE A 277 -9.68 17.01 -4.27
N ALA A 278 -8.67 16.46 -3.59
CA ALA A 278 -8.47 15.02 -3.47
C ALA A 278 -9.33 14.37 -2.36
N GLY A 279 -10.00 15.16 -1.51
CA GLY A 279 -10.72 14.65 -0.34
C GLY A 279 -9.81 14.12 0.78
N ILE A 280 -8.54 14.53 0.79
CA ILE A 280 -7.55 14.10 1.77
C ILE A 280 -7.53 15.10 2.94
N PRO A 281 -7.55 14.67 4.21
CA PRO A 281 -7.39 15.57 5.34
C PRO A 281 -6.02 16.24 5.30
N TYR A 282 -5.97 17.56 5.12
CA TYR A 282 -4.68 18.27 5.15
C TYR A 282 -3.93 18.06 6.47
N GLY A 283 -4.65 17.92 7.60
CA GLY A 283 -4.06 17.64 8.91
C GLY A 283 -3.30 16.32 9.02
N ASN A 284 -3.48 15.41 8.05
CA ASN A 284 -2.75 14.15 7.96
C ASN A 284 -1.33 14.32 7.38
N PHE A 285 -1.02 15.45 6.72
CA PHE A 285 0.35 15.78 6.33
C PHE A 285 1.09 16.40 7.52
N VAL A 286 1.55 15.53 8.42
CA VAL A 286 2.33 15.91 9.61
C VAL A 286 3.82 15.95 9.30
N THR A 287 4.59 16.70 10.10
CA THR A 287 6.06 16.69 9.99
C THR A 287 6.67 15.41 10.59
N LYS A 288 7.98 15.21 10.40
CA LYS A 288 8.70 14.05 10.96
C LYS A 288 8.54 13.96 12.48
N GLU A 289 8.76 15.06 13.18
CA GLU A 289 8.61 15.16 14.64
C GLU A 289 7.14 15.03 15.06
N GLY A 290 6.21 15.55 14.25
CA GLY A 290 4.78 15.36 14.45
C GLY A 290 4.39 13.88 14.42
N TYR A 291 4.91 13.13 13.45
CA TYR A 291 4.66 11.70 13.31
C TYR A 291 5.24 10.90 14.48
N GLN A 292 6.50 11.18 14.86
CA GLN A 292 7.13 10.57 16.02
C GLN A 292 6.30 10.80 17.29
N ARG A 293 5.78 12.02 17.49
CA ARG A 293 4.90 12.33 18.63
C ARG A 293 3.60 11.52 18.60
N ILE A 294 2.98 11.32 17.45
CA ILE A 294 1.76 10.51 17.32
C ILE A 294 2.04 9.06 17.76
N LEU A 295 3.15 8.46 17.30
CA LEU A 295 3.55 7.12 17.70
C LEU A 295 3.90 7.04 19.20
N ALA A 296 4.63 8.03 19.72
CA ALA A 296 4.94 8.10 21.15
C ALA A 296 3.68 8.21 22.02
N GLN A 297 2.68 8.99 21.58
CA GLN A 297 1.38 9.10 22.25
C GLN A 297 0.56 7.80 22.18
N ALA A 298 0.75 6.97 21.16
CA ALA A 298 0.16 5.64 21.10
C ALA A 298 0.84 4.66 22.08
N GLY A 299 2.10 4.92 22.46
CA GLY A 299 2.85 4.18 23.46
C GLY A 299 4.22 3.67 23.01
N TYR A 300 4.60 3.88 21.74
CA TYR A 300 5.90 3.42 21.22
C TYR A 300 7.05 4.24 21.82
N ASP A 301 8.18 3.59 22.10
CA ASP A 301 9.38 4.25 22.62
C ASP A 301 10.08 5.04 21.50
N ASN A 302 10.43 6.31 21.74
CA ASN A 302 11.14 7.14 20.77
C ASN A 302 12.45 6.52 20.26
N ASN A 303 13.14 5.73 21.10
CA ASN A 303 14.38 5.06 20.72
C ASN A 303 14.18 3.86 19.80
N LEU A 304 12.93 3.40 19.67
CA LEU A 304 12.52 2.27 18.85
C LEU A 304 11.71 2.71 17.61
N ILE A 305 11.69 4.02 17.34
CA ILE A 305 11.02 4.62 16.19
C ILE A 305 12.08 5.05 15.16
N GLU A 306 11.99 4.49 13.96
CA GLU A 306 12.81 4.84 12.80
C GLU A 306 11.94 5.53 11.73
N LEU A 307 12.41 6.67 11.23
CA LEU A 307 11.80 7.38 10.10
C LEU A 307 12.88 7.61 9.03
N ARG A 308 12.77 6.85 7.94
CA ARG A 308 13.69 6.87 6.80
C ARG A 308 13.02 7.54 5.61
N ASP A 309 13.56 8.68 5.21
CA ASP A 309 13.09 9.40 4.03
C ASP A 309 13.62 8.74 2.76
N ILE A 310 12.71 8.40 1.84
CA ILE A 310 13.02 7.78 0.55
C ILE A 310 12.45 8.60 -0.63
N SER A 311 12.10 9.87 -0.41
CA SER A 311 11.41 10.73 -1.37
C SER A 311 12.12 10.79 -2.74
N GLU A 312 13.47 10.75 -2.72
CA GLU A 312 14.32 10.77 -3.92
C GLU A 312 14.02 9.63 -4.90
N TYR A 313 13.53 8.49 -4.41
CA TYR A 313 13.22 7.31 -5.22
C TYR A 313 11.71 7.10 -5.42
N VAL A 314 10.85 8.04 -5.03
CA VAL A 314 9.39 7.86 -5.08
C VAL A 314 8.73 8.77 -6.12
N PHE A 315 8.77 10.08 -5.91
CA PHE A 315 7.87 11.01 -6.60
C PHE A 315 8.24 11.24 -8.07
N SER A 316 9.53 11.39 -8.37
CA SER A 316 10.02 11.56 -9.75
C SER A 316 9.70 10.32 -10.59
N GLY A 317 9.95 9.12 -10.06
CA GLY A 317 9.71 7.86 -10.74
C GLY A 317 8.25 7.65 -11.14
N ILE A 318 7.31 7.84 -10.21
CA ILE A 318 5.87 7.71 -10.54
C ILE A 318 5.40 8.80 -11.50
N ALA A 319 5.87 10.04 -11.34
CA ALA A 319 5.50 11.15 -12.22
C ALA A 319 5.98 10.92 -13.66
N ASP A 320 7.15 10.32 -13.82
CA ASP A 320 7.74 10.01 -15.12
C ASP A 320 7.09 8.79 -15.75
N PHE A 321 6.78 7.75 -14.96
CA PHE A 321 5.99 6.60 -15.42
C PHE A 321 4.63 7.04 -15.97
N LEU A 322 3.88 7.85 -15.20
CA LEU A 322 2.57 8.33 -15.64
C LEU A 322 2.67 9.21 -16.90
N ARG A 323 3.65 10.13 -16.96
CA ARG A 323 3.87 10.96 -18.17
C ARG A 323 4.20 10.10 -19.40
N LYS A 324 5.08 9.11 -19.25
CA LYS A 324 5.45 8.20 -20.33
C LYS A 324 4.23 7.39 -20.79
N ARG A 325 3.46 6.85 -19.85
CA ARG A 325 2.25 6.08 -20.16
C ARG A 325 1.18 6.93 -20.86
N ASP A 326 0.97 8.18 -20.44
CA ASP A 326 0.06 9.10 -21.14
C ASP A 326 0.52 9.39 -22.57
N THR A 327 1.83 9.58 -22.76
CA THR A 327 2.43 9.80 -24.08
C THR A 327 2.26 8.58 -24.99
N GLU A 328 2.45 7.38 -24.46
CA GLU A 328 2.23 6.11 -25.18
C GLU A 328 0.76 5.93 -25.55
N LEU A 329 -0.16 6.14 -24.61
CA LEU A 329 -1.61 6.05 -24.85
C LEU A 329 -2.11 7.08 -25.87
N SER A 330 -1.58 8.30 -25.84
CA SER A 330 -1.99 9.38 -26.74
C SER A 330 -1.72 9.06 -28.22
N ARG A 331 -0.76 8.17 -28.51
CA ARG A 331 -0.51 7.68 -29.89
C ARG A 331 -1.66 6.86 -30.45
N TYR A 332 -2.51 6.35 -29.58
CA TYR A 332 -3.65 5.48 -29.89
C TYR A 332 -4.99 6.14 -29.57
N GLY A 333 -5.04 7.48 -29.50
CA GLY A 333 -6.27 8.21 -29.13
C GLY A 333 -6.69 8.03 -27.66
N MET A 334 -5.88 7.35 -26.84
CA MET A 334 -6.18 7.08 -25.43
C MET A 334 -5.50 8.08 -24.50
N SER A 335 -5.97 8.15 -23.25
CA SER A 335 -5.51 9.14 -22.26
C SER A 335 -5.55 8.54 -20.85
N LEU A 336 -4.61 8.96 -20.00
CA LEU A 336 -4.64 8.60 -18.57
C LEU A 336 -5.83 9.18 -17.79
N GLY A 337 -6.58 10.11 -18.39
CA GLY A 337 -7.78 10.69 -17.78
C GLY A 337 -7.50 11.27 -16.38
N LYS A 338 -8.17 10.71 -15.36
CA LYS A 338 -8.09 11.17 -13.97
C LYS A 338 -6.67 11.13 -13.36
N PHE A 339 -5.74 10.37 -13.93
CA PHE A 339 -4.37 10.25 -13.40
C PHE A 339 -3.42 11.37 -13.86
N LYS A 340 -3.83 12.25 -14.78
CA LYS A 340 -2.99 13.40 -15.19
C LYS A 340 -2.78 14.42 -14.08
N GLY A 341 -3.80 14.67 -13.26
CA GLY A 341 -3.71 15.54 -12.08
C GLY A 341 -2.66 15.03 -11.09
N PRO A 342 -2.80 13.79 -10.58
CA PRO A 342 -1.80 13.14 -9.75
C PRO A 342 -0.38 13.17 -10.34
N ALA A 343 -0.20 12.90 -11.64
CA ALA A 343 1.11 12.95 -12.30
C ALA A 343 1.79 14.33 -12.18
N LYS A 344 1.02 15.42 -12.30
CA LYS A 344 1.52 16.79 -12.10
C LYS A 344 1.81 17.07 -10.63
N ALA A 345 0.96 16.58 -9.72
CA ALA A 345 1.14 16.75 -8.28
C ALA A 345 2.44 16.07 -7.80
N PHE A 346 2.67 14.81 -8.19
CA PHE A 346 3.89 14.08 -7.86
C PHE A 346 5.15 14.73 -8.43
N ARG A 347 5.10 15.24 -9.66
CA ARG A 347 6.23 16.02 -10.22
C ARG A 347 6.52 17.25 -9.37
N TRP A 348 5.49 18.01 -9.02
CA TRP A 348 5.65 19.18 -8.16
C TRP A 348 6.18 18.82 -6.78
N TRP A 349 5.75 17.71 -6.18
CA TRP A 349 6.31 17.22 -4.90
C TRP A 349 7.78 16.85 -5.02
N ALA A 350 8.19 16.24 -6.14
CA ALA A 350 9.60 15.93 -6.41
C ALA A 350 10.46 17.20 -6.55
N GLU A 351 9.93 18.24 -7.20
CA GLU A 351 10.64 19.50 -7.46
C GLU A 351 10.70 20.43 -6.24
N SER A 352 9.59 20.57 -5.51
CA SER A 352 9.47 21.46 -4.34
C SER A 352 9.98 20.82 -3.05
N GLY A 353 9.89 19.49 -2.93
CA GLY A 353 10.16 18.78 -1.68
C GLY A 353 9.16 19.09 -0.56
N VAL A 354 7.99 19.66 -0.88
CA VAL A 354 6.93 20.02 0.09
C VAL A 354 6.37 18.79 0.80
N VAL A 355 6.24 17.66 0.10
CA VAL A 355 5.82 16.37 0.64
C VAL A 355 7.02 15.42 0.63
N ARG A 356 7.15 14.62 1.70
CA ARG A 356 8.19 13.62 1.87
C ARG A 356 7.56 12.23 1.90
N GLY A 357 8.12 11.28 1.15
CA GLY A 357 7.76 9.87 1.21
C GLY A 357 8.67 9.18 2.23
N VAL A 358 8.10 8.75 3.35
CA VAL A 358 8.86 8.28 4.51
C VAL A 358 8.45 6.87 4.89
N ILE A 359 9.43 5.99 5.04
CA ILE A 359 9.25 4.70 5.71
C ILE A 359 9.29 4.94 7.22
N VAL A 360 8.28 4.43 7.91
CA VAL A 360 8.11 4.57 9.35
C VAL A 360 8.10 3.19 9.96
N VAL A 361 8.97 2.94 10.94
CA VAL A 361 9.01 1.71 11.72
C VAL A 361 8.96 2.08 13.20
N ALA A 362 8.08 1.43 13.96
CA ALA A 362 8.02 1.55 15.40
C ALA A 362 7.98 0.16 16.02
N HIS A 363 9.08 -0.24 16.67
CA HIS A 363 9.11 -1.52 17.37
C HIS A 363 8.39 -1.41 18.71
N ARG A 364 7.59 -2.43 19.02
CA ARG A 364 7.07 -2.62 20.36
C ARG A 364 8.20 -3.10 21.27
N SER A 365 8.40 -2.41 22.40
CA SER A 365 9.31 -2.88 23.44
C SER A 365 8.77 -4.15 24.09
N GLU A 366 9.58 -5.20 24.19
CA GLU A 366 9.25 -6.44 24.90
C GLU A 366 9.29 -6.31 26.43
N LYS A 367 9.28 -5.10 27.00
CA LYS A 367 9.29 -4.92 28.46
C LYS A 367 8.26 -5.84 29.08
N ALA A 368 8.77 -6.84 29.81
CA ALA A 368 8.00 -7.90 30.43
C ALA A 368 6.80 -7.24 31.10
N SER A 369 5.61 -7.68 30.71
CA SER A 369 4.37 -7.23 31.32
C SER A 369 4.36 -7.73 32.77
N THR A 370 5.11 -7.08 33.67
CA THR A 370 4.95 -7.20 35.11
C THR A 370 3.68 -6.44 35.47
N ARG A 371 2.56 -7.15 35.39
CA ARG A 371 1.40 -6.93 36.25
C ARG A 371 0.85 -8.27 36.67
#